data_AF-A0A3C0T117-F1
#
_entry.id   AF-A0A3C0T117-F1
#
_cell.length_a   1.000
_cell.length_b   1.000
_cell.length_c   1.000
_cell.angle_alpha   90.00
_cell.angle_beta   90.00
_cell.angle_gamma   90.00
#
_symmetry.space_group_name_H-M   'P 1'
#
loop_
_entity.id
_entity.type
_entity.pdbx_description
1 polymer ?
#
loop_
_entity_poly.entity_id
_entity_poly.type
_entity_poly.pdbx_seq_one_letter_code
_entity_poly.pdbx_strand_id
1 'polypeptide(L)'
;FNSYDDFIIHEDVVWVPYEITELTEGFNSAWQTGIREWREAEDRDAAAIYPTHDAWRNYEPVGLPGDIQIDFPDDTAVRDEYEQEFQSLVDREIFQQVRTIEEKIVSKGKTARLLNRLGMLYAQYGLTQKAETNLVEVLSLDPDYLPALVNLGNIMLIKNNLIDALSYYEQASNIKPSNPSVLLGLARTHHELKNYGFVDTNYSKLKAVKPELALQFAYLDMQRSEETRAADISEMKIKMVWEEEEPPAE
;
A
#
# COMPACT_ATOMS: atom_id res chain seq x y z
N PHE A 1 2.16 -1.54 14.20
CA PHE A 1 1.62 -2.90 14.47
C PHE A 1 2.83 -3.78 14.76
N ASN A 2 3.34 -3.74 15.99
CA ASN A 2 4.77 -4.01 16.21
C ASN A 2 5.05 -5.42 16.76
N SER A 3 4.03 -6.20 17.10
CA SER A 3 4.18 -7.61 17.46
C SER A 3 2.96 -8.43 17.06
N TYR A 4 3.17 -9.71 16.73
CA TYR A 4 2.10 -10.70 16.58
C TYR A 4 1.32 -10.91 17.89
N ASP A 5 1.90 -10.53 19.03
CA ASP A 5 1.30 -10.65 20.36
C ASP A 5 0.12 -9.70 20.59
N ASP A 6 -0.14 -8.76 19.67
CA ASP A 6 -1.23 -7.80 19.75
C ASP A 6 -2.54 -8.32 19.11
N PHE A 7 -2.51 -9.57 18.63
CA PHE A 7 -3.63 -10.27 18.03
C PHE A 7 -3.94 -11.56 18.78
N ILE A 8 -5.19 -11.99 18.68
CA ILE A 8 -5.63 -13.29 19.21
C ILE A 8 -5.71 -14.26 18.04
N ILE A 9 -4.94 -15.35 18.09
CA ILE A 9 -5.00 -16.40 17.07
C ILE A 9 -5.88 -17.53 17.59
N HIS A 10 -6.99 -17.79 16.92
CA HIS A 10 -7.92 -18.85 17.30
C HIS A 10 -8.50 -19.52 16.04
N GLU A 11 -8.41 -20.84 15.96
CA GLU A 11 -8.91 -21.63 14.83
C GLU A 11 -8.41 -21.13 13.45
N ASP A 12 -7.12 -20.81 13.36
CA ASP A 12 -6.47 -20.23 12.16
C ASP A 12 -7.03 -18.87 11.71
N VAL A 13 -7.80 -18.20 12.58
CA VAL A 13 -8.30 -16.83 12.39
C VAL A 13 -7.57 -15.86 13.31
N VAL A 14 -7.22 -14.71 12.76
CA VAL A 14 -6.63 -13.59 13.51
C VAL A 14 -7.75 -12.66 13.96
N TRP A 15 -7.88 -12.47 15.26
CA TRP A 15 -8.85 -11.58 15.88
C TRP A 15 -8.16 -10.34 16.44
N VAL A 16 -8.81 -9.19 16.26
CA VAL A 16 -8.42 -7.91 16.83
C VAL A 16 -9.31 -7.68 18.05
N PRO A 17 -8.81 -7.81 19.29
CA PRO A 17 -9.62 -7.52 20.47
C PRO A 17 -9.94 -6.03 20.51
N TYR A 18 -11.19 -5.66 20.76
CA TYR A 18 -11.60 -4.26 20.75
C TYR A 18 -12.49 -3.99 21.95
N GLU A 19 -12.09 -3.04 22.80
CA GLU A 19 -12.88 -2.69 23.97
C GLU A 19 -14.03 -1.75 23.59
N ILE A 20 -15.25 -2.28 23.64
CA ILE A 20 -16.44 -1.63 23.10
C ILE A 20 -16.99 -0.52 24.00
N THR A 21 -16.57 -0.43 25.27
CA THR A 21 -17.03 0.63 26.17
C THR A 21 -16.21 1.92 26.08
N GLU A 22 -15.07 1.87 25.38
CA GLU A 22 -14.17 3.01 25.19
C GLU A 22 -14.62 3.86 23.99
N LEU A 23 -15.57 4.75 24.22
CA LEU A 23 -16.25 5.51 23.15
C LEU A 23 -15.52 6.79 22.71
N THR A 24 -14.51 7.25 23.43
CA THR A 24 -13.95 8.61 23.26
C THR A 24 -12.48 8.65 22.85
N GLU A 25 -11.68 7.61 23.14
CA GLU A 25 -10.22 7.64 22.94
C GLU A 25 -9.78 7.01 21.60
N GLY A 26 -10.74 6.62 20.77
CA GLY A 26 -10.51 6.12 19.42
C GLY A 26 -10.02 4.67 19.36
N PHE A 27 -9.82 4.18 18.13
CA PHE A 27 -9.57 2.77 17.85
C PHE A 27 -8.31 2.24 18.54
N ASN A 28 -7.21 2.99 18.50
CA ASN A 28 -5.94 2.53 19.05
C ASN A 28 -6.00 2.31 20.56
N SER A 29 -6.68 3.19 21.29
CA SER A 29 -6.82 3.05 22.74
C SER A 29 -7.71 1.86 23.09
N ALA A 30 -8.87 1.75 22.44
CA ALA A 30 -9.80 0.63 22.60
C ALA A 30 -9.16 -0.73 22.25
N TRP A 31 -8.33 -0.79 21.22
CA TRP A 31 -7.58 -2.00 20.87
C TRP A 31 -6.52 -2.34 21.92
N GLN A 32 -5.73 -1.36 22.37
CA GLN A 32 -4.72 -1.58 23.42
C GLN A 32 -5.35 -2.01 24.76
N THR A 33 -6.52 -1.46 25.09
CA THR A 33 -7.34 -1.90 26.22
C THR A 33 -7.80 -3.34 26.01
N GLY A 34 -8.37 -3.66 24.86
CA GLY A 34 -8.79 -5.03 24.54
C GLY A 34 -7.65 -6.05 24.61
N ILE A 35 -6.46 -5.73 24.12
CA ILE A 35 -5.26 -6.60 24.25
C ILE A 35 -4.94 -6.84 25.72
N ARG A 36 -4.90 -5.77 26.53
CA ARG A 36 -4.58 -5.85 27.95
C ARG A 36 -5.59 -6.74 28.69
N GLU A 37 -6.88 -6.52 28.46
CA GLU A 37 -7.95 -7.28 29.09
C GLU A 37 -7.95 -8.75 28.67
N TRP A 38 -7.69 -9.03 27.38
CA TRP A 38 -7.53 -10.41 26.91
C TRP A 38 -6.38 -11.13 27.63
N ARG A 39 -5.20 -10.49 27.72
CA ARG A 39 -4.03 -11.05 28.42
C ARG A 39 -4.32 -11.30 29.90
N GLU A 40 -4.98 -10.36 30.57
CA GLU A 40 -5.39 -10.52 31.96
C GLU A 40 -6.39 -11.68 32.15
N ALA A 41 -7.25 -11.93 31.16
CA ALA A 41 -8.18 -13.07 31.16
C ALA A 41 -7.46 -14.40 30.87
N GLU A 42 -6.47 -14.43 29.98
CA GLU A 42 -5.63 -15.61 29.72
C GLU A 42 -4.85 -16.02 30.96
N ASP A 43 -4.23 -15.07 31.65
CA ASP A 43 -3.50 -15.31 32.90
C ASP A 43 -4.38 -15.93 34.00
N ARG A 44 -5.70 -15.75 33.90
CA ARG A 44 -6.71 -16.27 34.84
C ARG A 44 -7.44 -17.51 34.31
N ASP A 45 -7.03 -18.06 33.16
CA ASP A 45 -7.71 -19.17 32.48
C ASP A 45 -9.21 -18.87 32.21
N ALA A 46 -9.52 -17.60 31.92
CA ALA A 46 -10.87 -17.08 31.72
C ALA A 46 -11.11 -16.51 30.31
N ALA A 47 -10.08 -16.43 29.47
CA ALA A 47 -10.19 -15.97 28.09
C ALA A 47 -10.95 -16.99 27.22
N ALA A 48 -11.97 -16.53 26.51
CA ALA A 48 -12.75 -17.36 25.61
C ALA A 48 -13.37 -16.52 24.49
N ILE A 49 -13.46 -17.11 23.29
CA ILE A 49 -14.15 -16.50 22.15
C ILE A 49 -15.58 -17.04 22.11
N TYR A 50 -16.55 -16.12 22.09
CA TYR A 50 -17.97 -16.44 21.96
C TYR A 50 -18.50 -15.82 20.66
N PRO A 51 -18.50 -16.56 19.53
CA PRO A 51 -19.00 -16.03 18.28
C PRO A 51 -20.49 -15.70 18.40
N THR A 52 -20.85 -14.42 18.26
CA THR A 52 -22.25 -13.95 18.37
C THR A 52 -23.20 -14.70 17.43
N HIS A 53 -22.71 -15.10 16.26
CA HIS A 53 -23.48 -15.87 15.28
C HIS A 53 -23.93 -17.25 15.80
N ASP A 54 -23.13 -17.90 16.65
CA ASP A 54 -23.47 -19.20 17.25
C ASP A 54 -24.48 -19.01 18.38
N ALA A 55 -24.33 -17.94 19.18
CA ALA A 55 -25.29 -17.59 20.23
C ALA A 55 -26.69 -17.33 19.64
N TRP A 56 -26.78 -16.69 18.47
CA TRP A 56 -28.06 -16.42 17.78
C TRP A 56 -28.84 -17.67 17.37
N ARG A 57 -28.20 -18.84 17.27
CA ARG A 57 -28.91 -20.11 17.01
C ARG A 57 -29.75 -20.56 18.19
N ASN A 58 -29.36 -20.18 19.41
CA ASN A 58 -30.02 -20.55 20.65
C ASN A 58 -30.82 -19.39 21.26
N TYR A 59 -30.38 -18.16 21.02
CA TYR A 59 -31.00 -16.93 21.52
C TYR A 59 -31.34 -16.04 20.33
N GLU A 60 -32.58 -16.13 19.86
CA GLU A 60 -33.03 -15.31 18.72
C GLU A 60 -32.82 -13.82 19.04
N PRO A 61 -32.14 -13.06 18.15
CA PRO A 61 -31.89 -11.66 18.41
C PRO A 61 -33.21 -10.92 18.50
N VAL A 62 -33.46 -10.29 19.65
CA VAL A 62 -34.63 -9.45 19.83
C VAL A 62 -34.36 -8.14 19.11
N GLY A 63 -35.11 -7.88 18.03
CA GLY A 63 -35.10 -6.58 17.39
C GLY A 63 -35.42 -5.49 18.40
N LEU A 64 -34.80 -4.33 18.26
CA LEU A 64 -35.13 -3.19 19.10
C LEU A 64 -36.59 -2.77 18.80
N PRO A 65 -37.44 -2.56 19.81
CA PRO A 65 -38.84 -2.23 19.58
C PRO A 65 -38.99 -0.81 18.98
N GLY A 66 -39.75 -0.70 17.89
CA GLY A 66 -40.06 0.56 17.21
C GLY A 66 -39.21 0.83 15.96
N ASP A 67 -39.54 1.91 15.25
CA ASP A 67 -38.72 2.39 14.13
C ASP A 67 -37.50 3.12 14.69
N ILE A 68 -36.37 2.43 14.78
CA ILE A 68 -35.10 3.05 15.17
C ILE A 68 -34.45 3.65 13.94
N GLN A 69 -34.39 4.98 13.93
CA GLN A 69 -33.59 5.73 12.99
C GLN A 69 -32.16 5.81 13.56
N ILE A 70 -31.23 5.05 12.96
CA ILE A 70 -29.81 5.15 13.26
C ILE A 70 -29.28 6.36 12.50
N ASP A 71 -28.80 7.36 13.23
CA ASP A 71 -28.08 8.49 12.65
C ASP A 71 -26.63 8.08 12.43
N PHE A 72 -26.26 7.87 11.18
CA PHE A 72 -24.89 7.52 10.83
C PHE A 72 -24.02 8.78 10.91
N PRO A 73 -22.78 8.67 11.39
CA PRO A 73 -21.85 9.79 11.34
C PRO A 73 -21.67 10.23 9.89
N ASP A 74 -21.43 11.52 9.69
CA ASP A 74 -21.21 12.08 8.37
C ASP A 74 -20.01 11.41 7.68
N ASP A 75 -20.22 10.90 6.47
CA ASP A 75 -19.21 10.14 5.71
C ASP A 75 -17.91 10.93 5.53
N THR A 76 -17.99 12.26 5.39
CA THR A 76 -16.79 13.10 5.24
C THR A 76 -16.05 13.24 6.56
N ALA A 77 -16.76 13.43 7.67
CA ALA A 77 -16.16 13.46 9.00
C ALA A 77 -15.45 12.14 9.35
N VAL A 78 -16.08 11.00 9.05
CA VAL A 78 -15.46 9.67 9.26
C VAL A 78 -14.19 9.51 8.43
N ARG A 79 -14.24 9.93 7.16
CA ARG A 79 -13.09 9.86 6.26
C ARG A 79 -11.94 10.73 6.73
N ASP A 80 -12.22 11.97 7.13
CA ASP A 80 -11.19 12.92 7.57
C ASP A 80 -10.49 12.41 8.84
N GLU A 81 -11.27 11.89 9.81
CA GLU A 81 -10.73 11.29 11.03
C GLU A 81 -9.86 10.06 10.71
N TYR A 82 -10.33 9.19 9.81
CA TYR A 82 -9.56 8.04 9.34
C TYR A 82 -8.24 8.46 8.66
N GLU A 83 -8.28 9.45 7.77
CA GLU A 83 -7.09 9.93 7.07
C GLU A 83 -6.08 10.53 8.05
N GLN A 84 -6.54 11.26 9.09
CA GLN A 84 -5.69 11.81 10.13
C GLN A 84 -5.01 10.72 10.98
N GLU A 85 -5.79 9.76 11.49
CA GLU A 85 -5.26 8.64 12.28
C GLU A 85 -4.29 7.78 11.46
N PHE A 86 -4.64 7.50 10.21
CA PHE A 86 -3.76 6.77 9.29
C PHE A 86 -2.44 7.50 9.07
N GLN A 87 -2.46 8.81 8.82
CA GLN A 87 -1.26 9.62 8.65
C GLN A 87 -0.40 9.62 9.93
N SER A 88 -1.01 9.77 11.10
CA SER A 88 -0.31 9.72 12.40
C SER A 88 0.39 8.37 12.62
N LEU A 89 -0.31 7.28 12.32
CA LEU A 89 0.23 5.93 12.43
C LEU A 89 1.42 5.73 11.47
N VAL A 90 1.26 6.12 10.20
CA VAL A 90 2.31 6.00 9.19
C VAL A 90 3.52 6.83 9.57
N ASP A 91 3.34 8.11 9.92
CA ASP A 91 4.43 9.00 10.29
C ASP A 91 5.22 8.43 11.48
N ARG A 92 4.55 7.79 12.45
CA ARG A 92 5.21 7.05 13.54
C ARG A 92 6.01 5.84 13.06
N GLU A 93 5.44 5.04 12.15
CA GLU A 93 6.04 3.81 11.63
C GLU A 93 7.33 4.10 10.83
N ILE A 94 7.32 5.16 10.01
CA ILE A 94 8.46 5.50 9.15
C ILE A 94 9.39 6.55 9.75
N PHE A 95 9.11 7.05 10.94
CA PHE A 95 9.83 8.17 11.56
C PHE A 95 11.36 7.99 11.54
N GLN A 96 11.85 6.83 11.99
CA GLN A 96 13.29 6.57 12.04
C GLN A 96 13.93 6.49 10.64
N GLN A 97 13.21 5.93 9.68
CA GLN A 97 13.67 5.78 8.30
C GLN A 97 13.75 7.15 7.61
N VAL A 98 12.70 7.97 7.74
CA VAL A 98 12.65 9.35 7.25
C VAL A 98 13.77 10.17 7.87
N ARG A 99 13.88 10.16 9.21
CA ARG A 99 14.91 10.90 9.94
C ARG A 99 16.33 10.53 9.47
N THR A 100 16.61 9.26 9.25
CA THR A 100 17.92 8.81 8.77
C THR A 100 18.26 9.38 7.38
N ILE A 101 17.26 9.51 6.50
CA ILE A 101 17.44 10.10 5.17
C ILE A 101 17.61 11.63 5.29
N GLU A 102 16.81 12.29 6.12
CA GLU A 102 16.88 13.74 6.36
C GLU A 102 18.21 14.16 6.97
N GLU A 103 18.75 13.42 7.94
CA GLU A 103 20.08 13.67 8.51
C GLU A 103 21.18 13.57 7.43
N LYS A 104 21.04 12.64 6.48
CA LYS A 104 21.95 12.53 5.32
C LYS A 104 21.80 13.72 4.37
N ILE A 105 20.57 14.21 4.15
CA ILE A 105 20.31 15.40 3.34
C ILE A 105 20.94 16.64 3.99
N VAL A 106 20.81 16.80 5.32
CA VAL A 106 21.41 17.93 6.05
C VAL A 106 22.95 17.87 5.99
N SER A 107 23.53 16.69 6.17
CA SER A 107 25.00 16.54 6.24
C SER A 107 25.70 16.52 4.88
N LYS A 108 25.08 15.94 3.83
CA LYS A 108 25.68 15.75 2.51
C LYS A 108 25.05 16.62 1.41
N GLY A 109 23.99 17.35 1.73
CA GLY A 109 23.19 18.11 0.77
C GLY A 109 22.06 17.30 0.14
N LYS A 110 21.09 18.02 -0.42
CA LYS A 110 20.00 17.42 -1.21
C LYS A 110 20.59 16.85 -2.51
N THR A 111 20.36 15.56 -2.74
CA THR A 111 20.75 14.86 -3.96
C THR A 111 19.55 14.13 -4.54
N ALA A 112 19.51 13.96 -5.87
CA ALA A 112 18.49 13.21 -6.58
C ALA A 112 18.23 11.83 -5.93
N ARG A 113 19.31 11.13 -5.57
CA ARG A 113 19.24 9.82 -4.90
C ARG A 113 18.56 9.84 -3.54
N LEU A 114 18.91 10.80 -2.67
CA LEU A 114 18.31 10.89 -1.33
C LEU A 114 16.84 11.31 -1.41
N LEU A 115 16.51 12.24 -2.29
CA LEU A 115 15.12 12.67 -2.52
C LEU A 115 14.28 11.55 -3.15
N ASN A 116 14.84 10.76 -4.09
CA ASN A 116 14.16 9.58 -4.63
C ASN A 116 13.89 8.52 -3.57
N ARG A 117 14.85 8.26 -2.68
CA ARG A 117 14.66 7.34 -1.54
C ARG A 117 13.56 7.82 -0.60
N LEU A 118 13.55 9.11 -0.28
CA LEU A 118 12.52 9.70 0.56
C LEU A 118 11.15 9.64 -0.10
N GLY A 119 11.07 9.96 -1.40
CA GLY A 119 9.84 9.86 -2.18
C GLY A 119 9.31 8.42 -2.27
N MET A 120 10.19 7.46 -2.54
CA MET A 120 9.85 6.04 -2.56
C MET A 120 9.34 5.55 -1.21
N LEU A 121 10.00 5.92 -0.10
CA LEU A 121 9.55 5.57 1.25
C LEU A 121 8.15 6.11 1.51
N TYR A 122 7.88 7.38 1.20
CA TYR A 122 6.53 7.92 1.32
C TYR A 122 5.51 7.18 0.45
N ALA A 123 5.87 6.81 -0.79
CA ALA A 123 4.97 6.13 -1.69
C ALA A 123 4.62 4.70 -1.23
N GLN A 124 5.58 3.97 -0.67
CA GLN A 124 5.39 2.63 -0.10
C GLN A 124 4.39 2.62 1.05
N TYR A 125 4.27 3.73 1.79
CA TYR A 125 3.33 3.88 2.90
C TYR A 125 2.10 4.71 2.53
N GLY A 126 1.80 4.87 1.23
CA GLY A 126 0.58 5.52 0.75
C GLY A 126 0.57 7.05 0.84
N LEU A 127 1.65 7.68 1.30
CA LEU A 127 1.81 9.13 1.38
C LEU A 127 2.16 9.72 0.00
N THR A 128 1.30 9.46 -0.98
CA THR A 128 1.52 9.75 -2.41
C THR A 128 1.82 11.22 -2.70
N GLN A 129 1.23 12.15 -1.95
CA GLN A 129 1.48 13.58 -2.13
C GLN A 129 2.89 13.98 -1.68
N LYS A 130 3.34 13.53 -0.50
CA LYS A 130 4.72 13.74 -0.01
C LYS A 130 5.72 13.10 -0.98
N ALA A 131 5.39 11.91 -1.50
CA ALA A 131 6.21 11.20 -2.47
C ALA A 131 6.40 12.01 -3.78
N GLU A 132 5.31 12.45 -4.37
CA GLU A 132 5.33 13.24 -5.62
C GLU A 132 6.14 14.52 -5.47
N THR A 133 5.96 15.27 -4.38
CA THR A 133 6.74 16.49 -4.12
C THR A 133 8.24 16.23 -4.14
N ASN A 134 8.70 15.17 -3.48
CA ASN A 134 10.12 14.81 -3.46
C ASN A 134 10.62 14.39 -4.84
N LEU A 135 9.84 13.59 -5.58
CA LEU A 135 10.24 13.10 -6.90
C LEU A 135 10.23 14.20 -7.98
N VAL A 136 9.32 15.17 -7.89
CA VAL A 136 9.35 16.36 -8.75
C VAL A 136 10.58 17.22 -8.45
N GLU A 137 10.98 17.32 -7.17
CA GLU A 137 12.25 17.97 -6.80
C GLU A 137 13.45 17.20 -7.39
N VAL A 138 13.42 15.86 -7.44
CA VAL A 138 14.45 15.06 -8.13
C VAL A 138 14.56 15.47 -9.60
N LEU A 139 13.45 15.52 -10.34
CA LEU A 139 13.46 15.91 -11.76
C LEU A 139 13.86 17.37 -11.99
N SER A 140 13.72 18.22 -10.97
CA SER A 140 14.21 19.61 -11.01
C SER A 140 15.75 19.68 -10.89
N LEU A 141 16.37 18.69 -10.23
CA LEU A 141 17.83 18.57 -10.11
C LEU A 141 18.44 17.82 -11.30
N ASP A 142 17.76 16.77 -11.76
CA ASP A 142 18.16 15.93 -12.88
C ASP A 142 16.92 15.47 -13.66
N PRO A 143 16.57 16.14 -14.77
CA PRO A 143 15.38 15.80 -15.57
C PRO A 143 15.38 14.38 -16.14
N ASP A 144 16.56 13.78 -16.32
CA ASP A 144 16.72 12.44 -16.90
C ASP A 144 16.96 11.37 -15.83
N TYR A 145 16.67 11.67 -14.55
CA TYR A 145 16.83 10.73 -13.45
C TYR A 145 15.80 9.59 -13.54
N LEU A 146 16.19 8.51 -14.22
CA LEU A 146 15.35 7.35 -14.53
C LEU A 146 14.51 6.83 -13.33
N PRO A 147 15.07 6.64 -12.11
CA PRO A 147 14.25 6.17 -11.00
C PRO A 147 13.09 7.09 -10.64
N ALA A 148 13.27 8.41 -10.72
CA ALA A 148 12.20 9.35 -10.40
C ALA A 148 11.11 9.37 -11.47
N LEU A 149 11.47 9.26 -12.76
CA LEU A 149 10.50 9.12 -13.84
C LEU A 149 9.66 7.85 -13.67
N VAL A 150 10.29 6.71 -13.37
CA VAL A 150 9.57 5.45 -13.10
C VAL A 150 8.66 5.59 -11.87
N ASN A 151 9.16 6.16 -10.78
CA ASN A 151 8.39 6.30 -9.54
C ASN A 151 7.24 7.32 -9.66
N LEU A 152 7.39 8.38 -10.43
CA LEU A 152 6.28 9.29 -10.76
C LEU A 152 5.24 8.61 -11.65
N GLY A 153 5.67 7.84 -12.66
CA GLY A 153 4.77 7.01 -13.46
C GLY A 153 3.96 6.03 -12.59
N ASN A 154 4.61 5.42 -11.60
CA ASN A 154 3.97 4.55 -10.62
C ASN A 154 2.93 5.30 -9.78
N ILE A 155 3.25 6.49 -9.27
CA ILE A 155 2.31 7.32 -8.52
C ILE A 155 1.11 7.72 -9.37
N MET A 156 1.33 8.10 -10.63
CA MET A 156 0.25 8.46 -11.55
C MET A 156 -0.65 7.26 -11.85
N LEU A 157 -0.07 6.06 -11.99
CA LEU A 157 -0.84 4.82 -12.14
C LEU A 157 -1.72 4.53 -10.90
N ILE A 158 -1.19 4.71 -9.69
CA ILE A 158 -1.97 4.58 -8.43
C ILE A 158 -3.13 5.58 -8.39
N LYS A 159 -2.88 6.82 -8.83
CA LYS A 159 -3.90 7.87 -8.96
C LYS A 159 -4.87 7.65 -10.12
N ASN A 160 -4.73 6.55 -10.87
CA ASN A 160 -5.48 6.25 -12.09
C ASN A 160 -5.37 7.36 -13.18
N ASN A 161 -4.30 8.15 -13.14
CA ASN A 161 -3.98 9.15 -14.15
C ASN A 161 -3.09 8.51 -15.23
N LEU A 162 -3.73 7.73 -16.10
CA LEU A 162 -3.04 6.86 -17.07
C LEU A 162 -2.24 7.64 -18.12
N ILE A 163 -2.66 8.86 -18.46
CA ILE A 163 -1.99 9.70 -19.47
C ILE A 163 -0.65 10.20 -18.93
N ASP A 164 -0.62 10.74 -17.72
CA ASP A 164 0.63 11.21 -17.10
C ASP A 164 1.54 10.02 -16.76
N ALA A 165 0.96 8.89 -16.35
CA ALA A 165 1.72 7.66 -16.15
C ALA A 165 2.46 7.22 -17.43
N LEU A 166 1.77 7.18 -18.57
CA LEU A 166 2.41 6.90 -19.87
C LEU A 166 3.51 7.91 -20.17
N SER A 167 3.26 9.21 -20.00
CA SER A 167 4.24 10.25 -20.30
C SER A 167 5.55 10.05 -19.53
N TYR A 168 5.48 9.77 -18.23
CA TYR A 168 6.67 9.52 -17.42
C TYR A 168 7.39 8.22 -17.81
N TYR A 169 6.65 7.14 -18.08
CA TYR A 169 7.27 5.88 -18.52
C TYR A 169 7.88 5.97 -19.92
N GLU A 170 7.30 6.73 -20.84
CA GLU A 170 7.86 6.98 -22.17
C GLU A 170 9.16 7.78 -22.08
N GLN A 171 9.21 8.81 -21.23
CA GLN A 171 10.45 9.54 -20.92
C GLN A 171 11.51 8.59 -20.37
N ALA A 172 11.16 7.74 -19.38
CA ALA A 172 12.08 6.74 -18.85
C ALA A 172 12.53 5.70 -19.90
N SER A 173 11.63 5.32 -20.81
CA SER A 173 11.91 4.40 -21.92
C SER A 173 12.90 4.99 -22.93
N ASN A 174 12.86 6.30 -23.18
CA ASN A 174 13.85 6.97 -24.02
C ASN A 174 15.27 6.90 -23.43
N ILE A 175 15.39 6.83 -22.11
CA ILE A 175 16.68 6.75 -21.40
C ILE A 175 17.17 5.30 -21.33
N LYS A 176 16.33 4.36 -20.85
CA LYS A 176 16.64 2.92 -20.79
C LYS A 176 15.46 2.07 -21.30
N PRO A 177 15.38 1.80 -22.62
CA PRO A 177 14.26 1.07 -23.23
C PRO A 177 14.10 -0.39 -22.76
N SER A 178 15.13 -0.96 -22.14
CA SER A 178 15.14 -2.34 -21.63
C SER A 178 15.12 -2.42 -20.11
N ASN A 179 14.91 -1.31 -19.40
CA ASN A 179 14.77 -1.33 -17.94
C ASN A 179 13.50 -2.12 -17.57
N PRO A 180 13.59 -3.13 -16.67
CA PRO A 180 12.43 -3.96 -16.31
C PRO A 180 11.26 -3.17 -15.71
N SER A 181 11.52 -2.19 -14.86
CA SER A 181 10.48 -1.36 -14.21
C SER A 181 9.76 -0.47 -15.22
N VAL A 182 10.48 0.06 -16.22
CA VAL A 182 9.90 0.82 -17.34
C VAL A 182 9.00 -0.07 -18.20
N LEU A 183 9.49 -1.25 -18.63
CA LEU A 183 8.73 -2.19 -19.44
C LEU A 183 7.46 -2.65 -18.72
N LEU A 184 7.56 -2.92 -17.41
CA LEU A 184 6.43 -3.26 -16.57
C LEU A 184 5.43 -2.10 -16.46
N GLY A 185 5.91 -0.88 -16.19
CA GLY A 185 5.08 0.32 -16.09
C GLY A 185 4.28 0.58 -17.36
N LEU A 186 4.93 0.52 -18.53
CA LEU A 186 4.26 0.64 -19.83
C LEU A 186 3.22 -0.46 -20.05
N ALA A 187 3.58 -1.73 -19.80
CA ALA A 187 2.66 -2.85 -19.97
C ALA A 187 1.41 -2.71 -19.09
N ARG A 188 1.58 -2.33 -17.81
CA ARG A 188 0.47 -2.13 -16.87
C ARG A 188 -0.42 -0.97 -17.28
N THR A 189 0.16 0.17 -17.65
CA THR A 189 -0.62 1.34 -18.07
C THR A 189 -1.37 1.07 -19.38
N HIS A 190 -0.73 0.42 -20.35
CA HIS A 190 -1.42 0.00 -21.59
C HIS A 190 -2.51 -1.04 -21.34
N HIS A 191 -2.35 -1.93 -20.35
CA HIS A 191 -3.38 -2.89 -19.97
C HIS A 191 -4.64 -2.15 -19.44
N GLU A 192 -4.47 -1.18 -18.55
CA GLU A 192 -5.60 -0.37 -18.05
C GLU A 192 -6.25 0.48 -19.16
N LEU A 193 -5.47 0.91 -20.15
CA LEU A 193 -5.96 1.56 -21.38
C LEU A 193 -6.53 0.60 -22.43
N LYS A 194 -6.52 -0.71 -22.18
CA LYS A 194 -6.98 -1.77 -23.12
C LYS A 194 -6.20 -1.82 -24.45
N ASN A 195 -4.96 -1.34 -24.43
CA ASN A 195 -4.05 -1.30 -25.57
C ASN A 195 -3.21 -2.58 -25.64
N TYR A 196 -3.86 -3.73 -25.82
CA TYR A 196 -3.23 -5.04 -25.61
C TYR A 196 -2.04 -5.36 -26.51
N GLY A 197 -1.97 -4.83 -27.75
CA GLY A 197 -0.78 -5.00 -28.60
C GLY A 197 0.50 -4.41 -28.00
N PHE A 198 0.38 -3.30 -27.24
CA PHE A 198 1.51 -2.73 -26.50
C PHE A 198 1.81 -3.50 -25.23
N VAL A 199 0.80 -4.12 -24.60
CA VAL A 199 0.99 -5.02 -23.46
C VAL A 199 1.84 -6.21 -23.87
N ASP A 200 1.46 -6.93 -24.93
CA ASP A 200 2.20 -8.10 -25.43
C ASP A 200 3.65 -7.75 -25.76
N THR A 201 3.86 -6.61 -26.42
CA THR A 201 5.20 -6.14 -26.80
C THR A 201 6.08 -5.86 -25.59
N ASN A 202 5.59 -5.08 -24.61
CA ASN A 202 6.39 -4.69 -23.45
C ASN A 202 6.55 -5.84 -22.45
N TYR A 203 5.51 -6.64 -22.23
CA TYR A 203 5.55 -7.80 -21.35
C TYR A 203 6.46 -8.90 -21.89
N SER A 204 6.48 -9.14 -23.21
CA SER A 204 7.41 -10.10 -23.82
C SER A 204 8.87 -9.67 -23.64
N LYS A 205 9.17 -8.37 -23.79
CA LYS A 205 10.50 -7.82 -23.51
C LYS A 205 10.85 -7.96 -22.03
N LEU A 206 9.92 -7.66 -21.13
CA LEU A 206 10.11 -7.82 -19.69
C LEU A 206 10.43 -9.28 -19.34
N LYS A 207 9.70 -10.23 -19.91
CA LYS A 207 9.90 -11.67 -19.72
C LYS A 207 11.27 -12.13 -20.23
N ALA A 208 11.81 -11.51 -21.28
CA ALA A 208 13.14 -11.81 -21.79
C ALA A 208 14.27 -11.24 -20.91
N VAL A 209 14.09 -10.05 -20.34
CA VAL A 209 15.13 -9.37 -19.53
C VAL A 209 15.09 -9.82 -18.07
N LYS A 210 13.90 -9.98 -17.49
CA LYS A 210 13.69 -10.28 -16.07
C LYS A 210 12.49 -11.24 -15.87
N PRO A 211 12.65 -12.54 -16.20
CA PRO A 211 11.57 -13.52 -16.19
C PRO A 211 10.86 -13.64 -14.83
N GLU A 212 11.61 -13.60 -13.73
CA GLU A 212 11.08 -13.71 -12.37
C GLU A 212 10.23 -12.51 -11.97
N LEU A 213 10.51 -11.32 -12.51
CA LEU A 213 9.66 -10.16 -12.33
C LEU A 213 8.39 -10.30 -13.17
N ALA A 214 8.53 -10.71 -14.44
CA ALA A 214 7.38 -10.92 -15.32
C ALA A 214 6.36 -11.91 -14.70
N LEU A 215 6.84 -12.99 -14.08
CA LEU A 215 5.98 -13.99 -13.42
C LEU A 215 5.12 -13.42 -12.29
N GLN A 216 5.58 -12.38 -11.59
CA GLN A 216 4.80 -11.72 -10.53
C GLN A 216 3.63 -10.90 -11.08
N PHE A 217 3.65 -10.59 -12.38
CA PHE A 217 2.63 -9.84 -13.10
C PHE A 217 2.06 -10.68 -14.25
N ALA A 218 1.88 -11.99 -14.02
CA ALA A 218 1.42 -12.95 -15.03
C ALA A 218 0.03 -12.63 -15.59
N TYR A 219 -0.78 -11.80 -14.91
CA TYR A 219 -2.07 -11.33 -15.43
C TYR A 219 -1.92 -10.49 -16.72
N LEU A 220 -0.73 -9.95 -17.00
CA LEU A 220 -0.42 -9.23 -18.24
C LEU A 220 -0.17 -10.17 -19.43
N ASP A 221 -0.02 -11.48 -19.19
CA ASP A 221 0.06 -12.51 -20.22
C ASP A 221 -1.36 -12.97 -20.59
N MET A 222 -1.91 -12.44 -21.69
CA MET A 222 -3.29 -12.73 -22.12
C MET A 222 -3.56 -14.23 -22.34
N GLN A 223 -2.53 -15.02 -22.66
CA GLN A 223 -2.67 -16.47 -22.85
C GLN A 223 -2.85 -17.24 -21.53
N ARG A 224 -2.49 -16.62 -20.40
CA ARG A 224 -2.51 -17.23 -19.07
C ARG A 224 -3.52 -16.56 -18.12
N SER A 225 -4.00 -15.37 -18.47
CA SER A 225 -4.96 -14.63 -17.65
C SER A 225 -6.31 -15.35 -17.50
N GLU A 226 -6.70 -16.22 -18.45
CA GLU A 226 -7.93 -17.02 -18.36
C GLU A 226 -7.86 -18.11 -17.27
N GLU A 227 -6.66 -18.52 -16.85
CA GLU A 227 -6.45 -19.59 -15.86
C GLU A 227 -6.25 -19.05 -14.42
N THR A 228 -6.04 -17.73 -14.26
CA THR A 228 -5.69 -17.11 -12.97
C THR A 228 -6.94 -16.66 -12.22
N ARG A 229 -7.02 -16.93 -10.90
CA ARG A 229 -8.17 -16.53 -10.09
C ARG A 229 -8.24 -15.01 -9.97
N ALA A 230 -9.45 -14.46 -9.89
CA ALA A 230 -9.67 -13.02 -9.75
C ALA A 230 -9.01 -12.42 -8.49
N ALA A 231 -8.99 -13.14 -7.36
CA ALA A 231 -8.33 -12.69 -6.13
C ALA A 231 -6.81 -12.51 -6.33
N ASP A 232 -6.15 -13.51 -6.93
CA ASP A 232 -4.72 -13.48 -7.23
C ASP A 232 -4.38 -12.31 -8.19
N ILE A 233 -5.24 -12.02 -9.16
CA ILE A 233 -5.07 -10.89 -10.08
C ILE A 233 -5.14 -9.56 -9.32
N SER A 234 -6.10 -9.40 -8.41
CA SER A 234 -6.25 -8.18 -7.61
C SER A 234 -5.00 -7.91 -6.77
N GLU A 235 -4.45 -8.93 -6.12
CA GLU A 235 -3.19 -8.80 -5.36
C GLU A 235 -2.01 -8.41 -6.25
N MET A 236 -1.88 -9.06 -7.42
CA MET A 236 -0.83 -8.73 -8.39
C MET A 236 -0.95 -7.29 -8.91
N LYS A 237 -2.17 -6.77 -9.08
CA LYS A 237 -2.42 -5.41 -9.56
C LYS A 237 -2.03 -4.34 -8.55
N ILE A 238 -2.18 -4.61 -7.25
CA ILE A 238 -1.84 -3.66 -6.18
C ILE A 238 -0.31 -3.55 -5.99
N LYS A 239 0.43 -4.61 -6.34
CA LYS A 239 1.89 -4.61 -6.19
C LYS A 239 2.54 -3.53 -7.06
N MET A 240 3.39 -2.72 -6.43
CA MET A 240 4.21 -1.69 -7.09
C MET A 240 5.68 -2.05 -7.03
N VAL A 241 6.39 -1.79 -8.12
CA VAL A 241 7.84 -1.94 -8.22
C VAL A 241 8.45 -0.56 -8.24
N TRP A 242 9.05 -0.17 -7.12
CA TRP A 242 9.72 1.11 -6.98
C TRP A 242 11.16 1.02 -7.48
N GLU A 243 11.57 2.01 -8.27
CA GLU A 243 12.92 2.06 -8.84
C GLU A 243 13.83 2.85 -7.90
N GLU A 244 14.98 2.27 -7.58
CA GLU A 244 16.04 2.93 -6.83
C GLU A 244 17.32 2.93 -7.67
N GLU A 245 18.11 3.99 -7.56
CA GLU A 245 19.46 3.99 -8.09
C GLU A 245 20.33 2.98 -7.33
N GLU A 246 20.88 2.01 -8.05
CA GLU A 246 21.87 1.08 -7.52
C GLU A 246 23.05 1.86 -6.92
N PRO A 247 23.56 1.48 -5.74
CA PRO A 247 24.79 2.08 -5.26
C PRO A 247 25.90 1.94 -6.30
N PRO A 248 26.74 2.97 -6.48
CA PRO A 248 27.97 2.78 -7.26
C PRO A 248 28.71 1.59 -6.64
N ALA A 249 29.20 0.69 -7.50
CA ALA A 249 30.00 -0.45 -7.06
C ALA A 249 31.19 0.08 -6.23
N GLU A 250 31.32 -0.43 -5.00
CA GLU A 250 32.44 -0.12 -4.09
C GLU A 250 33.77 -0.63 -4.63
#